data_AF-A0A1F4CQH8-F1
#
_entry.id   AF-A0A1F4CQH8-F1
#
_cell.length_a   1.000
_cell.length_b   1.000
_cell.length_c   1.000
_cell.angle_alpha   90.00
_cell.angle_beta   90.00
_cell.angle_gamma   90.00
#
_symmetry.space_group_name_H-M   'P 1'
#
loop_
_entity.id
_entity.type
_entity.pdbx_description
1 polymer ?
#
loop_
_entity_poly.entity_id
_entity_poly.type
_entity_poly.pdbx_seq_one_letter_code
_entity_poly.pdbx_strand_id
1 'polypeptide(L)'
;MPYVVAIALLDGAVTSRPFSVERLVDPTVVSLMRKVTVQERAEFSAQYPGSAYCRLRINTLSGDHIASEVRYPKGHINNRMDDRELEAKFRDMFGQLGNESQCEEALHALWNRTLTMLPILRITAAFCQPFLCKQFQTPGLTSIIHEHYENARHCVSLASRFVNNPG
;
A
#
# COMPACT_ATOMS: atom_id res chain seq x y z
N MET A 1 2.80 12.42 -7.15
CA MET A 1 2.18 13.33 -6.17
C MET A 1 0.82 13.91 -6.62
N PRO A 2 0.66 14.51 -7.82
CA PRO A 2 -0.59 15.18 -8.20
C PRO A 2 -1.84 14.30 -8.09
N TYR A 3 -1.73 13.05 -8.52
CA TYR A 3 -2.81 12.07 -8.44
C TYR A 3 -3.28 11.82 -7.00
N VAL A 4 -2.35 11.53 -6.08
CA VAL A 4 -2.67 11.22 -4.68
C VAL A 4 -3.35 12.41 -3.99
N VAL A 5 -2.94 13.64 -4.32
CA VAL A 5 -3.60 14.86 -3.82
C VAL A 5 -5.02 14.97 -4.38
N ALA A 6 -5.22 14.71 -5.68
CA ALA A 6 -6.54 14.76 -6.30
C ALA A 6 -7.50 13.74 -5.68
N ILE A 7 -7.05 12.50 -5.47
CA ILE A 7 -7.83 11.45 -4.80
C ILE A 7 -8.17 11.87 -3.37
N ALA A 8 -7.20 12.35 -2.59
CA ALA A 8 -7.44 12.79 -1.21
C ALA A 8 -8.51 13.89 -1.11
N LEU A 9 -8.52 14.82 -2.07
CA LEU A 9 -9.50 15.91 -2.12
C LEU A 9 -10.89 15.46 -2.58
N LEU A 10 -10.98 14.49 -3.48
CA LEU A 10 -12.25 13.97 -3.98
C LEU A 10 -12.90 12.98 -3.02
N ASP A 11 -12.10 12.08 -2.45
CA ASP A 11 -12.59 10.92 -1.71
C ASP A 11 -12.47 11.11 -0.19
N GLY A 12 -11.81 12.18 0.27
CA GLY A 12 -11.55 12.45 1.68
C GLY A 12 -10.56 11.49 2.34
N ALA A 13 -10.08 10.48 1.61
CA ALA A 13 -9.14 9.48 2.07
C ALA A 13 -8.30 8.95 0.91
N VAL A 14 -7.08 8.49 1.22
CA VAL A 14 -6.23 7.72 0.31
C VAL A 14 -6.13 6.31 0.88
N THR A 15 -6.88 5.37 0.32
CA THR A 15 -6.86 3.96 0.73
C THR A 15 -5.82 3.18 -0.06
N SER A 16 -5.74 1.86 0.14
CA SER A 16 -4.90 0.95 -0.66
C SER A 16 -5.47 0.63 -2.05
N ARG A 17 -6.69 1.11 -2.36
CA ARG A 17 -7.44 0.83 -3.60
C ARG A 17 -7.30 1.84 -4.77
N PRO A 18 -6.71 3.04 -4.67
CA PRO A 18 -6.94 4.10 -5.63
C PRO A 18 -6.03 4.03 -6.86
N PHE A 19 -5.60 2.87 -7.34
CA PHE A 19 -4.73 2.81 -8.54
C PHE A 19 -5.30 1.94 -9.66
N SER A 20 -6.62 1.76 -9.70
CA SER A 20 -7.28 1.11 -10.84
C SER A 20 -7.13 1.97 -12.11
N VAL A 21 -7.14 1.33 -13.27
CA VAL A 21 -7.01 2.01 -14.57
C VAL A 21 -8.16 3.00 -14.77
N GLU A 22 -9.37 2.63 -14.36
CA GLU A 22 -10.57 3.45 -14.48
C GLU A 22 -10.43 4.76 -13.71
N ARG A 23 -9.87 4.71 -12.48
CA ARG A 23 -9.68 5.89 -11.65
C ARG A 23 -8.55 6.78 -12.15
N LEU A 24 -7.52 6.20 -12.76
CA LEU A 24 -6.41 6.94 -13.38
C LEU A 24 -6.85 7.77 -14.59
N VAL A 25 -7.84 7.29 -15.34
CA VAL A 25 -8.35 7.98 -16.55
C VAL A 25 -9.63 8.78 -16.30
N ASP A 26 -10.15 8.78 -15.07
CA ASP A 26 -11.35 9.54 -14.68
C ASP A 26 -11.16 11.04 -15.01
N PRO A 27 -12.00 11.62 -15.88
CA PRO A 27 -11.88 13.03 -16.28
C PRO A 27 -11.90 14.00 -15.10
N THR A 28 -12.60 13.68 -14.02
CA THR A 28 -12.67 14.49 -12.79
C THR A 28 -11.32 14.51 -12.08
N VAL A 29 -10.69 13.34 -11.93
CA VAL A 29 -9.37 13.19 -11.33
C VAL A 29 -8.31 13.89 -12.19
N VAL A 30 -8.34 13.66 -13.50
CA VAL A 30 -7.42 14.30 -14.46
C VAL A 30 -7.56 15.83 -14.43
N SER A 31 -8.79 16.35 -14.39
CA SER A 31 -9.07 17.79 -14.30
C SER A 31 -8.49 18.40 -13.02
N LEU A 32 -8.63 17.72 -11.88
CA LEU A 32 -8.09 18.19 -10.61
C LEU A 32 -6.56 18.11 -10.57
N MET A 33 -5.97 17.03 -11.09
CA MET A 33 -4.52 16.88 -11.20
C MET A 33 -3.87 18.03 -11.97
N ARG A 34 -4.50 18.51 -13.06
CA ARG A 34 -4.02 19.65 -13.85
C ARG A 34 -3.96 20.96 -13.07
N LYS A 35 -4.69 21.07 -11.96
CA LYS A 35 -4.67 22.24 -11.07
C LYS A 35 -3.63 22.12 -9.95
N VAL A 36 -2.98 20.95 -9.80
CA VAL A 36 -1.98 20.72 -8.75
C VAL A 36 -0.58 21.04 -9.27
N THR A 37 0.03 22.07 -8.70
CA THR A 37 1.45 22.39 -8.90
C THR A 37 2.27 21.84 -7.73
N VAL A 38 3.31 21.07 -8.03
CA VAL A 38 4.26 20.57 -7.04
C VAL A 38 5.55 21.35 -7.17
N GLN A 39 6.02 21.89 -6.05
CA GLN A 39 7.27 22.66 -6.00
C GLN A 39 8.13 22.15 -4.85
N GLU A 40 9.38 21.83 -5.17
CA GLU A 40 10.39 21.51 -4.17
C GLU A 40 10.83 22.78 -3.42
N ARG A 41 11.10 22.65 -2.13
CA ARG A 41 11.64 23.71 -1.29
C ARG A 41 12.93 23.21 -0.66
N ALA A 42 14.04 23.91 -0.90
CA ALA A 42 15.35 23.52 -0.38
C ALA A 42 15.33 23.35 1.15
N GLU A 43 14.60 24.22 1.86
CA GLU A 43 14.42 24.14 3.32
C GLU A 43 13.69 22.88 3.79
N PHE A 44 12.88 22.24 2.94
CA PHE A 44 12.17 20.99 3.26
C PHE A 44 13.05 19.80 2.91
N SER A 45 13.64 19.80 1.71
CA SER A 45 14.53 18.75 1.23
C SER A 45 15.74 18.57 2.14
N ALA A 46 16.30 19.66 2.68
CA ALA A 46 17.43 19.62 3.62
C ALA A 46 17.13 18.88 4.93
N GLN A 47 15.86 18.66 5.27
CA GLN A 47 15.46 17.95 6.48
C GLN A 47 15.28 16.44 6.25
N TYR A 48 15.30 15.99 5.01
CA TYR A 48 15.22 14.56 4.69
C TYR A 48 16.57 13.88 4.99
N PRO A 49 16.59 12.66 5.58
CA PRO A 49 15.46 11.79 5.94
C PRO A 49 14.89 12.04 7.34
N GLY A 50 15.42 12.98 8.12
CA GLY A 50 14.97 13.25 9.50
C GLY A 50 13.52 13.75 9.62
N SER A 51 12.97 14.31 8.54
CA SER A 51 11.55 14.58 8.37
C SER A 51 11.15 14.48 6.90
N ALA A 52 9.87 14.19 6.64
CA ALA A 52 9.29 14.17 5.30
C ALA A 52 8.30 15.34 5.18
N TYR A 53 8.84 16.56 5.24
CA TYR A 53 8.04 17.77 5.36
C TYR A 53 7.33 18.14 4.05
N CYS A 54 6.01 18.24 4.12
CA CYS A 54 5.15 18.67 3.02
C CYS A 54 4.19 19.78 3.48
N ARG A 55 3.88 20.72 2.58
CA ARG A 55 2.85 21.75 2.77
C ARG A 55 1.92 21.77 1.57
N LEU A 56 0.62 21.73 1.82
CA LEU A 56 -0.44 21.90 0.84
C LEU A 56 -1.05 23.30 0.99
N ARG A 57 -1.28 23.98 -0.13
CA ARG A 57 -2.05 25.21 -0.21
C ARG A 57 -3.15 25.07 -1.25
N ILE A 58 -4.36 25.48 -0.91
CA ILE A 58 -5.54 25.44 -1.77
C ILE A 58 -6.09 26.85 -1.86
N ASN A 59 -6.29 27.31 -3.09
CA ASN A 59 -7.02 28.54 -3.39
C ASN A 59 -8.40 28.13 -3.92
N THR A 60 -9.45 28.56 -3.24
CA THR A 60 -10.83 28.23 -3.63
C THR A 60 -11.40 29.28 -4.60
N LEU A 61 -12.49 28.95 -5.28
CA LEU A 61 -13.19 29.89 -6.15
C LEU A 61 -13.86 31.04 -5.37
N SER A 62 -14.13 30.87 -4.08
CA SER A 62 -14.62 31.94 -3.18
C SER A 62 -13.53 32.96 -2.82
N GLY A 63 -12.27 32.71 -3.20
CA GLY A 63 -11.12 33.54 -2.84
C GLY A 63 -10.45 33.15 -1.52
N ASP A 64 -10.90 32.08 -0.87
CA ASP A 64 -10.30 31.61 0.39
C ASP A 64 -8.97 30.90 0.12
N HIS A 65 -8.08 31.03 1.10
CA HIS A 65 -6.76 30.38 1.11
C HIS A 65 -6.68 29.41 2.30
N ILE A 66 -6.56 28.12 2.00
CA ILE A 66 -6.40 27.06 3.01
C ILE A 66 -4.99 26.51 2.90
N ALA A 67 -4.29 26.42 4.02
CA ALA A 67 -2.97 25.80 4.08
C ALA A 67 -2.92 24.75 5.19
N SER A 68 -2.27 23.63 4.90
CA SER A 68 -1.99 22.59 5.87
C SER A 68 -0.58 22.05 5.64
N GLU A 69 0.07 21.61 6.70
CA GLU A 69 1.44 21.15 6.64
C GLU A 69 1.69 19.95 7.54
N VAL A 70 2.53 19.02 7.08
CA VAL A 70 2.86 17.78 7.76
C VAL A 70 4.36 17.61 7.72
N ARG A 71 5.00 17.73 8.89
CA ARG A 71 6.45 17.51 9.04
C ARG A 71 6.79 16.03 9.24
N TYR A 72 5.99 15.35 10.06
CA TYR A 72 6.16 13.94 10.38
C TYR A 72 4.89 13.20 9.98
N PRO A 73 4.88 12.50 8.83
CA PRO A 73 3.72 11.72 8.43
C PRO A 73 3.46 10.58 9.43
N LYS A 74 2.22 10.11 9.49
CA LYS A 74 1.84 9.00 10.36
C LYS A 74 2.65 7.75 10.01
N GLY A 75 3.25 7.12 11.01
CA GLY A 75 4.22 6.02 10.86
C GLY A 75 5.69 6.47 10.95
N HIS A 76 5.97 7.78 10.95
CA HIS A 76 7.31 8.30 11.23
C HIS A 76 7.70 8.05 12.70
N ILE A 77 9.00 7.98 13.01
CA ILE A 77 9.47 7.76 14.40
C ILE A 77 8.94 8.82 15.39
N ASN A 78 8.73 10.04 14.90
CA ASN A 78 8.17 11.18 15.67
C ASN A 78 6.64 11.33 15.54
N ASN A 79 5.96 10.44 14.79
CA ASN A 79 4.50 10.40 14.66
C ASN A 79 4.06 8.96 14.43
N ARG A 80 4.27 8.11 15.44
CA ARG A 80 4.05 6.66 15.34
C ARG A 80 2.55 6.35 15.24
N MET A 81 2.24 5.24 14.57
CA MET A 81 0.92 4.62 14.68
C MET A 81 0.81 3.95 16.05
N ASP A 82 -0.35 4.04 16.67
CA ASP A 82 -0.68 3.16 17.78
C ASP A 82 -1.08 1.76 17.27
N ASP A 83 -1.23 0.81 18.20
CA ASP A 83 -1.52 -0.58 17.86
C ASP A 83 -2.84 -0.73 17.10
N ARG A 84 -3.86 0.08 17.42
CA ARG A 84 -5.17 0.03 16.76
C ARG A 84 -5.09 0.56 15.33
N GLU A 85 -4.36 1.64 15.12
CA GLU A 85 -4.11 2.21 13.80
C GLU A 85 -3.29 1.25 12.93
N LEU A 86 -2.32 0.55 13.54
CA LEU A 86 -1.53 -0.47 12.86
C LEU A 86 -2.38 -1.68 12.46
N GLU A 87 -3.24 -2.16 13.36
CA GLU A 87 -4.22 -3.23 13.07
C GLU A 87 -5.19 -2.83 11.97
N ALA A 88 -5.77 -1.62 12.04
CA ALA A 88 -6.68 -1.12 11.03
C ALA A 88 -6.00 -1.06 9.64
N LYS A 89 -4.75 -0.60 9.60
CA LYS A 89 -3.95 -0.59 8.38
C LYS A 89 -3.68 -2.02 7.87
N PHE A 90 -3.36 -2.95 8.77
CA PHE A 90 -3.16 -4.35 8.40
C PHE A 90 -4.43 -4.96 7.81
N ARG A 91 -5.59 -4.75 8.43
CA ARG A 91 -6.89 -5.22 7.95
C ARG A 91 -7.25 -4.68 6.57
N ASP A 92 -7.07 -3.37 6.33
CA ASP A 92 -7.32 -2.77 5.01
C ASP A 92 -6.47 -3.41 3.90
N MET A 93 -5.19 -3.67 4.20
CA MET A 93 -4.29 -4.35 3.27
C MET A 93 -4.64 -5.83 3.09
N PHE A 94 -4.95 -6.53 4.18
CA PHE A 94 -5.26 -7.96 4.17
C PHE A 94 -6.61 -8.27 3.51
N GLY A 95 -7.59 -7.36 3.57
CA GLY A 95 -8.89 -7.54 2.92
C GLY A 95 -8.82 -7.69 1.39
N GLN A 96 -7.69 -7.37 0.76
CA GLN A 96 -7.43 -7.67 -0.65
C GLN A 96 -6.97 -9.12 -0.89
N LEU A 97 -6.57 -9.82 0.17
CA LEU A 97 -5.92 -11.12 0.13
C LEU A 97 -6.77 -12.26 0.70
N GLY A 98 -7.55 -11.97 1.74
CA GLY A 98 -8.33 -12.98 2.46
C GLY A 98 -9.53 -12.40 3.17
N ASN A 99 -10.22 -13.26 3.92
CA ASN A 99 -11.39 -12.88 4.70
C ASN A 99 -11.02 -12.42 6.13
N GLU A 100 -12.01 -11.89 6.85
CA GLU A 100 -11.83 -11.36 8.20
C GLU A 100 -11.26 -12.40 9.18
N SER A 101 -11.72 -13.65 9.13
CA SER A 101 -11.24 -14.73 10.01
C SER A 101 -9.75 -14.99 9.82
N GLN A 102 -9.29 -15.02 8.58
CA GLN A 102 -7.87 -15.19 8.26
C GLN A 102 -7.04 -13.97 8.70
N CYS A 103 -7.62 -12.77 8.63
CA CYS A 103 -6.99 -11.54 9.09
C CYS A 103 -6.79 -11.56 10.61
N GLU A 104 -7.81 -11.96 11.36
CA GLU A 104 -7.77 -12.11 12.82
C GLU A 104 -6.72 -13.14 13.25
N GLU A 105 -6.71 -14.32 12.61
CA GLU A 105 -5.70 -15.35 12.88
C GLU A 105 -4.27 -14.82 12.67
N ALA A 106 -4.06 -14.06 11.59
CA ALA A 106 -2.76 -13.46 11.29
C ALA A 106 -2.36 -12.39 12.31
N LEU A 107 -3.28 -11.48 12.67
CA LEU A 107 -3.03 -10.46 13.69
C LEU A 107 -2.72 -11.07 15.06
N HIS A 108 -3.50 -12.08 15.46
CA HIS A 108 -3.27 -12.79 16.72
C HIS A 108 -1.90 -13.48 16.74
N ALA A 109 -1.48 -14.10 15.63
CA ALA A 109 -0.15 -14.72 15.53
C ALA A 109 0.98 -13.68 15.58
N LEU A 110 0.81 -12.53 14.93
CA LEU A 110 1.79 -11.44 14.88
C LEU A 110 1.99 -10.81 16.27
N TRP A 111 0.90 -10.44 16.95
CA TRP A 111 0.97 -9.80 18.26
C TRP A 111 1.52 -10.72 19.36
N ASN A 112 1.15 -11.99 19.33
CA ASN A 112 1.63 -12.97 20.31
C ASN A 112 3.02 -13.53 19.97
N ARG A 113 3.64 -13.06 18.88
CA ARG A 113 4.94 -13.55 18.38
C ARG A 113 4.98 -15.07 18.17
N THR A 114 3.84 -15.69 17.97
CA THR A 114 3.70 -17.15 17.78
C THR A 114 4.02 -17.55 16.33
N LEU A 115 4.82 -16.74 15.62
CA LEU A 115 5.28 -17.01 14.27
C LEU A 115 6.28 -18.19 14.28
N THR A 116 5.77 -19.41 14.23
CA THR A 116 6.54 -20.58 13.84
C THR A 116 6.58 -20.68 12.30
N MET A 117 7.36 -21.59 11.71
CA MET A 117 7.44 -21.76 10.25
C MET A 117 6.07 -21.96 9.56
N LEU A 118 5.10 -22.56 10.27
CA LEU A 118 3.74 -22.85 9.79
C LEU A 118 2.88 -21.59 9.50
N PRO A 119 2.72 -20.62 10.44
CA PRO A 119 2.03 -19.38 10.15
C PRO A 119 2.73 -18.51 9.10
N ILE A 120 4.07 -18.54 8.99
CA ILE A 120 4.78 -17.84 7.91
C ILE A 120 4.41 -18.43 6.54
N LEU A 121 4.32 -19.77 6.41
CA LEU A 121 3.89 -20.44 5.19
C LEU A 121 2.42 -20.15 4.83
N ARG A 122 1.53 -20.07 5.83
CA ARG A 122 0.11 -19.70 5.60
C ARG A 122 -0.05 -18.23 5.20
N ILE A 123 0.68 -17.32 5.84
CA ILE A 123 0.70 -15.91 5.48
C ILE A 123 1.30 -15.76 4.08
N THR A 124 2.46 -16.37 3.77
CA THR A 124 3.05 -16.30 2.42
C THR A 124 2.14 -16.93 1.35
N ALA A 125 1.45 -18.04 1.63
CA ALA A 125 0.44 -18.59 0.73
C ALA A 125 -0.73 -17.63 0.48
N ALA A 126 -1.25 -16.98 1.53
CA ALA A 126 -2.31 -15.96 1.44
C ALA A 126 -1.85 -14.69 0.68
N PHE A 127 -0.58 -14.31 0.80
CA PHE A 127 0.01 -13.21 0.01
C PHE A 127 0.29 -13.61 -1.45
N CYS A 128 0.59 -14.88 -1.73
CA CYS A 128 0.88 -15.36 -3.09
C CYS A 128 -0.37 -15.63 -3.94
N GLN A 129 -1.44 -16.19 -3.39
CA GLN A 129 -2.60 -16.64 -4.19
C GLN A 129 -3.39 -15.52 -4.92
N PRO A 130 -3.60 -14.31 -4.35
CA PRO A 130 -4.34 -13.23 -5.01
C PRO A 130 -3.47 -12.39 -5.97
N PHE A 131 -2.18 -12.22 -5.65
CA PHE A 131 -1.24 -11.42 -6.44
C PHE A 131 -0.88 -12.10 -7.78
N LEU A 132 -0.85 -13.44 -7.79
CA LEU A 132 -0.58 -14.25 -8.98
C LEU A 132 -1.70 -14.23 -10.03
N CYS A 133 -2.94 -13.92 -9.65
CA CYS A 133 -4.09 -14.08 -10.55
C CYS A 133 -4.54 -12.76 -11.21
N LYS A 134 -4.38 -11.60 -10.53
CA LYS A 134 -4.89 -10.31 -11.05
C LYS A 134 -3.90 -9.49 -11.87
N GLN A 135 -2.59 -9.70 -11.73
CA GLN A 135 -1.58 -8.85 -12.39
C GLN A 135 -1.12 -9.34 -13.77
N PHE A 136 -1.59 -10.51 -14.23
CA PHE A 136 -1.12 -11.15 -15.46
C PHE A 136 -2.10 -11.10 -16.64
N GLN A 137 -3.10 -10.22 -16.62
CA GLN A 137 -3.95 -9.96 -17.80
C GLN A 137 -3.43 -8.85 -18.73
N THR A 138 -2.29 -8.22 -18.43
CA THR A 138 -1.67 -7.23 -19.31
C THR A 138 -0.43 -7.81 -20.01
N PRO A 139 -0.47 -8.09 -21.32
CA PRO A 139 0.71 -8.54 -22.06
C PRO A 139 1.71 -7.38 -22.23
N GLY A 140 2.97 -7.55 -21.76
CA GLY A 140 4.03 -6.60 -22.10
C GLY A 140 5.29 -6.48 -21.21
N LEU A 141 5.42 -7.17 -20.07
CA LEU A 141 6.59 -7.02 -19.18
C LEU A 141 7.15 -8.38 -18.73
N THR A 142 7.97 -9.03 -19.56
CA THR A 142 8.27 -10.47 -19.41
C THR A 142 9.73 -10.91 -19.41
N SER A 143 10.70 -10.09 -18.98
CA SER A 143 12.08 -10.61 -18.82
C SER A 143 12.58 -10.65 -17.37
N ILE A 144 12.51 -9.55 -16.63
CA ILE A 144 13.08 -9.51 -15.26
C ILE A 144 12.15 -10.14 -14.21
N ILE A 145 10.83 -10.06 -14.42
CA ILE A 145 9.82 -10.60 -13.51
C ILE A 145 9.71 -12.14 -13.65
N HIS A 146 10.06 -12.70 -14.82
CA HIS A 146 9.92 -14.13 -15.09
C HIS A 146 10.96 -14.99 -14.34
N GLU A 147 12.16 -14.48 -14.13
CA GLU A 147 13.25 -15.21 -13.45
C GLU A 147 13.02 -15.28 -11.93
N HIS A 148 12.53 -14.19 -11.33
CA HIS A 148 12.14 -14.20 -9.91
C HIS A 148 10.88 -15.06 -9.66
N TYR A 149 10.03 -15.20 -10.67
CA TYR A 149 8.79 -15.99 -10.62
C TYR A 149 9.02 -17.50 -10.74
N GLU A 150 9.93 -17.97 -11.62
CA GLU A 150 10.27 -19.40 -11.70
C GLU A 150 10.85 -19.93 -10.39
N ASN A 151 11.67 -19.11 -9.72
CA ASN A 151 12.19 -19.42 -8.39
C ASN A 151 11.06 -19.53 -7.33
N ALA A 152 10.08 -18.62 -7.37
CA ALA A 152 8.92 -18.67 -6.47
C ALA A 152 8.00 -19.89 -6.75
N ARG A 153 7.78 -20.24 -8.02
CA ARG A 153 7.01 -21.44 -8.41
C ARG A 153 7.68 -22.73 -7.94
N HIS A 154 9.01 -22.79 -8.03
CA HIS A 154 9.80 -23.93 -7.55
C HIS A 154 9.66 -24.10 -6.03
N CYS A 155 9.73 -23.00 -5.27
CA CYS A 155 9.53 -23.01 -3.82
C CYS A 155 8.11 -23.44 -3.40
N VAL A 156 7.06 -23.02 -4.13
CA VAL A 156 5.67 -23.40 -3.84
C VAL A 156 5.38 -24.86 -4.21
N SER A 157 5.96 -25.35 -5.32
CA SER A 157 5.91 -26.77 -5.72
C SER A 157 6.58 -27.68 -4.68
N LEU A 158 7.70 -27.24 -4.10
CA LEU A 158 8.39 -27.96 -3.02
C LEU A 158 7.56 -27.95 -1.73
N ALA A 159 7.01 -26.79 -1.34
CA ALA A 159 6.20 -26.66 -0.14
C ALA A 159 4.91 -27.50 -0.21
N SER A 160 4.25 -27.58 -1.37
CA SER A 160 3.04 -28.40 -1.56
C SER A 160 3.32 -29.91 -1.54
N ARG A 161 4.52 -30.37 -1.88
CA ARG A 161 4.94 -31.76 -1.72
C ARG A 161 5.16 -32.15 -0.25
N PHE A 162 5.73 -31.25 0.55
CA PHE A 162 5.92 -31.46 2.00
C PHE A 162 4.62 -31.47 2.79
N VAL A 163 3.62 -30.68 2.37
CA VAL A 163 2.32 -30.62 3.05
C VAL A 163 1.43 -31.84 2.73
N ASN A 164 1.55 -32.41 1.53
CA ASN A 164 0.67 -33.50 1.09
C ASN A 164 1.28 -34.91 1.25
N ASN A 165 2.57 -35.03 1.60
CA ASN A 165 3.18 -36.32 1.91
C ASN A 165 4.33 -36.14 2.92
N PRO A 166 4.06 -36.20 4.24
CA PRO A 166 5.04 -35.90 5.29
C PRO A 166 5.98 -37.08 5.61
N GLY A 167 6.25 -37.96 4.64
CA GLY A 167 7.13 -39.12 4.80
C GLY A 167 8.60 -38.77 4.92
#